data_AF-A0A1H0IV12-F1
#
_entry.id   AF-A0A1H0IV12-F1
#
_cell.length_a   1.000
_cell.length_b   1.000
_cell.length_c   1.000
_cell.angle_alpha   90.00
_cell.angle_beta   90.00
_cell.angle_gamma   90.00
#
_symmetry.space_group_name_H-M   'P 1'
#
loop_
_entity.id
_entity.type
_entity.pdbx_description
1 polymer ?
#
loop_
_entity_poly.entity_id
_entity_poly.type
_entity_poly.pdbx_seq_one_letter_code
_entity_poly.pdbx_strand_id
1 'polypeptide(L)'
;MPAATIEKKKVKKYEYTIQFSVSLPERWKGYSIINSKWEGLAIDGETGEKVVATGPLIYIRDPQWTAQTPRQDIPIMVFTLSQWDALQRGVFHIGAAPIGPCELGRNDTYVFALPARYNYSFPPGYEEVDKILKSKPLKALESN
;
A
#
# COMPACT_ATOMS: atom_id res chain seq x y z
N MET A 1 57.97 -3.46 6.72
CA MET A 1 56.58 -3.93 6.92
C MET A 1 55.70 -3.14 5.97
N PRO A 2 54.98 -3.74 5.00
CA PRO A 2 54.11 -3.00 4.10
C PRO A 2 52.76 -2.72 4.78
N ALA A 3 52.27 -1.49 4.64
CA ALA A 3 50.93 -1.09 5.08
C ALA A 3 49.90 -1.61 4.09
N ALA A 4 48.90 -2.36 4.58
CA ALA A 4 47.77 -2.80 3.77
C ALA A 4 46.83 -1.62 3.49
N THR A 5 46.66 -1.28 2.22
CA THR A 5 45.62 -0.35 1.76
C THR A 5 44.27 -1.06 1.77
N ILE A 6 43.33 -0.57 2.57
CA ILE A 6 41.95 -1.07 2.60
C ILE A 6 41.19 -0.41 1.45
N GLU A 7 40.81 -1.20 0.43
CA GLU A 7 39.92 -0.74 -0.63
C GLU A 7 38.50 -0.50 -0.09
N LYS A 8 37.99 0.72 -0.31
CA LYS A 8 36.60 1.07 0.02
C LYS A 8 35.66 0.43 -1.00
N LYS A 9 34.84 -0.54 -0.57
CA LYS A 9 33.74 -1.10 -1.39
C LYS A 9 32.80 0.02 -1.83
N LYS A 10 32.60 0.18 -3.15
CA LYS A 10 31.54 1.01 -3.72
C LYS A 10 30.18 0.44 -3.34
N VAL A 11 29.37 1.22 -2.64
CA VAL A 11 27.95 0.92 -2.40
C VAL A 11 27.16 1.32 -3.64
N LYS A 12 26.47 0.38 -4.28
CA LYS A 12 25.48 0.69 -5.34
C LYS A 12 24.18 1.13 -4.67
N LYS A 13 23.71 2.32 -5.01
CA LYS A 13 22.38 2.82 -4.61
C LYS A 13 21.39 2.42 -5.71
N TYR A 14 20.29 1.79 -5.32
CA TYR A 14 19.18 1.47 -6.23
C TYR A 14 17.99 2.35 -5.83
N GLU A 15 17.35 2.96 -6.81
CA GLU A 15 16.11 3.73 -6.65
C GLU A 15 15.02 2.98 -7.42
N TYR A 16 13.90 2.71 -6.76
CA TYR A 16 12.75 2.01 -7.37
C TYR A 16 11.60 2.99 -7.52
N THR A 17 10.94 2.96 -8.67
CA THR A 17 9.80 3.84 -8.98
C THR A 17 8.53 3.00 -9.12
N ILE A 18 7.50 3.35 -8.34
CA ILE A 18 6.17 2.75 -8.41
C ILE A 18 5.28 3.66 -9.26
N GLN A 19 4.66 3.12 -10.31
CA GLN A 19 3.82 3.90 -11.23
C GLN A 19 2.42 3.28 -11.37
N PHE A 20 1.40 4.11 -11.16
CA PHE A 20 0.00 3.78 -11.42
C PHE A 20 -0.78 5.07 -11.67
N SER A 21 -1.96 4.95 -12.26
CA SER A 21 -2.91 6.06 -12.41
C SER A 21 -4.25 5.70 -11.78
N VAL A 22 -4.94 6.69 -11.24
CA VAL A 22 -6.29 6.54 -10.67
C VAL A 22 -7.20 7.58 -11.31
N SER A 23 -8.29 7.12 -11.93
CA SER A 23 -9.32 8.00 -12.46
C SER A 23 -10.21 8.49 -11.32
N LEU A 24 -10.18 9.79 -11.05
CA LEU A 24 -10.97 10.41 -9.98
C LEU A 24 -12.02 11.37 -10.58
N PRO A 25 -13.20 11.49 -9.95
CA PRO A 25 -14.21 12.45 -10.40
C PRO A 25 -13.76 13.88 -10.13
N GLU A 26 -14.38 14.86 -10.82
CA GLU A 26 -14.00 16.28 -10.73
C GLU A 26 -14.01 16.83 -9.29
N ARG A 27 -14.90 16.31 -8.43
CA ARG A 27 -14.99 16.69 -7.01
C ARG A 27 -13.73 16.40 -6.20
N TRP A 28 -12.89 15.47 -6.68
CA TRP A 28 -11.61 15.12 -6.07
C TRP A 28 -10.46 16.01 -6.55
N LYS A 29 -10.71 17.01 -7.41
CA LYS A 29 -9.71 18.00 -7.79
C LYS A 29 -9.19 18.71 -6.53
N GLY A 30 -7.86 18.73 -6.39
CA GLY A 30 -7.20 19.23 -5.17
C GLY A 30 -6.93 18.16 -4.11
N TYR A 31 -7.04 16.87 -4.45
CA TYR A 31 -6.63 15.79 -3.55
C TYR A 31 -5.16 15.93 -3.15
N SER A 32 -4.79 15.34 -2.02
CA SER A 32 -3.39 15.21 -1.62
C SER A 32 -2.99 13.75 -1.46
N ILE A 33 -1.68 13.49 -1.54
CA ILE A 33 -1.11 12.15 -1.37
C ILE A 33 -0.41 12.07 -0.03
N ILE A 34 -0.71 11.01 0.70
CA ILE A 34 -0.17 10.80 2.04
C ILE A 34 0.47 9.42 2.07
N ASN A 35 1.76 9.41 2.34
CA ASN A 35 2.58 8.21 2.34
C ASN A 35 2.66 7.63 3.74
N SER A 36 2.42 6.33 3.84
CA SER A 36 2.54 5.54 5.04
C SER A 36 3.11 4.16 4.68
N LYS A 37 3.11 3.25 5.64
CA LYS A 37 3.50 1.85 5.46
C LYS A 37 2.44 0.93 6.05
N TRP A 38 2.29 -0.23 5.43
CA TRP A 38 1.60 -1.37 6.05
C TRP A 38 2.65 -2.33 6.64
N GLU A 39 2.23 -3.09 7.64
CA GLU A 39 3.05 -4.08 8.33
C GLU A 39 2.35 -5.44 8.26
N GLY A 40 3.10 -6.46 7.82
CA GLY A 40 2.67 -7.85 7.74
C GLY A 40 3.25 -8.63 8.91
N LEU A 41 2.39 -9.35 9.61
CA LEU A 41 2.67 -10.02 10.87
C LEU A 41 2.76 -11.54 10.66
N ALA A 42 3.75 -12.17 11.27
CA ALA A 42 3.92 -13.62 11.20
C ALA A 42 2.74 -14.38 11.83
N ILE A 43 2.49 -15.58 11.33
CA ILE A 43 1.53 -16.53 11.91
C ILE A 43 2.31 -17.48 12.81
N ASP A 44 2.90 -16.99 13.89
CA ASP A 44 3.56 -17.80 14.93
C ASP A 44 2.75 -17.77 16.23
N GLY A 45 2.37 -18.97 16.70
CA GLY A 45 1.48 -19.18 17.84
C GLY A 45 2.11 -18.96 19.22
N GLU A 46 3.37 -18.55 19.30
CA GLU A 46 4.08 -18.36 20.55
C GLU A 46 4.95 -17.09 20.48
N THR A 47 4.61 -16.08 21.29
CA THR A 47 5.32 -14.81 21.52
C THR A 47 5.26 -13.70 20.45
N GLY A 48 4.08 -13.06 20.36
CA GLY A 48 3.93 -11.68 19.92
C GLY A 48 3.95 -11.44 18.41
N GLU A 49 3.14 -10.50 17.94
CA GLU A 49 3.01 -10.13 16.53
C GLU A 49 4.34 -9.59 15.97
N LYS A 50 5.16 -10.46 15.35
CA LYS A 50 6.41 -10.06 14.73
C LYS A 50 6.18 -9.53 13.32
N VAL A 51 6.61 -8.31 13.05
CA VAL A 51 6.61 -7.74 11.69
C VAL A 51 7.63 -8.48 10.82
N VAL A 52 7.15 -9.18 9.80
CA VAL A 52 7.94 -9.97 8.84
C VAL A 52 7.89 -9.43 7.42
N ALA A 53 6.95 -8.54 7.12
CA ALA A 53 6.85 -7.85 5.85
C ALA A 53 6.43 -6.39 6.08
N THR A 54 6.87 -5.49 5.20
CA THR A 54 6.34 -4.12 5.14
C THR A 54 6.25 -3.69 3.68
N GLY A 55 5.43 -2.68 3.42
CA GLY A 55 5.37 -2.07 2.10
C GLY A 55 4.63 -0.72 2.11
N PRO A 56 4.64 -0.01 0.98
CA PRO A 56 4.01 1.30 0.88
C PRO A 56 2.50 1.22 1.05
N LEU A 57 1.96 2.15 1.83
CA LEU A 57 0.52 2.40 1.93
C LEU A 57 0.28 3.86 1.58
N ILE A 58 -0.42 4.08 0.47
CA ILE A 58 -0.67 5.40 -0.09
C ILE A 58 -2.13 5.75 0.17
N TYR A 59 -2.39 6.94 0.68
CA TYR A 59 -3.74 7.48 0.80
C TYR A 59 -3.93 8.64 -0.17
N ILE A 60 -4.95 8.54 -1.01
CA ILE A 60 -5.47 9.68 -1.76
C ILE A 60 -6.50 10.35 -0.85
N ARG A 61 -6.13 11.52 -0.34
CA ARG A 61 -6.88 12.30 0.65
C ARG A 61 -8.04 13.04 -0.02
N ASP A 62 -9.26 12.85 0.48
CA ASP A 62 -10.43 13.64 0.04
C ASP A 62 -10.11 15.14 0.23
N PRO A 63 -10.29 16.01 -0.78
CA PRO A 63 -10.01 17.44 -0.64
C PRO A 63 -10.79 18.14 0.47
N GLN A 64 -11.93 17.58 0.89
CA GLN A 64 -12.76 18.09 1.98
C GLN A 64 -12.43 17.47 3.34
N TRP A 65 -11.39 16.64 3.44
CA TRP A 65 -10.94 16.06 4.70
C TRP A 65 -10.47 17.16 5.66
N THR A 66 -10.87 17.06 6.93
CA THR A 66 -10.38 17.91 8.02
C THR A 66 -10.15 17.08 9.28
N ALA A 67 -9.37 17.60 10.24
CA ALA A 67 -9.15 16.92 11.51
C ALA A 67 -10.44 16.78 12.34
N GLN A 68 -11.37 17.75 12.21
CA GLN A 68 -12.66 17.74 12.90
C GLN A 68 -13.68 16.83 12.20
N THR A 69 -13.55 16.66 10.89
CA THR A 69 -14.42 15.78 10.09
C THR A 69 -13.56 14.96 9.14
N PRO A 70 -12.93 13.89 9.65
CA PRO A 70 -12.13 13.02 8.82
C PRO A 70 -13.04 12.30 7.83
N ARG A 71 -12.80 12.53 6.54
CA ARG A 71 -13.51 11.86 5.45
C ARG A 71 -12.77 10.59 5.02
N GLN A 72 -13.45 9.71 4.30
CA GLN A 72 -12.83 8.50 3.75
C GLN A 72 -11.77 8.85 2.70
N ASP A 73 -10.52 8.52 2.97
CA ASP A 73 -9.47 8.50 1.96
C ASP A 73 -9.62 7.25 1.05
N ILE A 74 -8.99 7.26 -0.13
CA ILE A 74 -8.81 6.05 -0.94
C ILE A 74 -7.44 5.45 -0.61
N PRO A 75 -7.37 4.36 0.18
CA PRO A 75 -6.11 3.70 0.47
C PRO A 75 -5.71 2.72 -0.63
N ILE A 76 -4.41 2.70 -0.94
CA ILE A 76 -3.78 1.80 -1.89
C ILE A 76 -2.54 1.20 -1.23
N MET A 77 -2.57 -0.09 -0.99
CA MET A 77 -1.43 -0.88 -0.56
C MET A 77 -0.64 -1.31 -1.79
N VAL A 78 0.68 -1.23 -1.70
CA VAL A 78 1.60 -1.71 -2.74
C VAL A 78 2.36 -2.91 -2.21
N PHE A 79 2.33 -3.99 -2.99
CA PHE A 79 3.04 -5.24 -2.71
C PHE A 79 3.98 -5.55 -3.87
N THR A 80 5.13 -6.16 -3.59
CA THR A 80 5.82 -6.94 -4.64
C THR A 80 5.02 -8.20 -4.98
N LEU A 81 5.26 -8.80 -6.14
CA LEU A 81 4.63 -10.09 -6.49
C LEU A 81 4.86 -11.16 -5.41
N SER A 82 6.09 -11.28 -4.90
CA SER A 82 6.44 -12.25 -3.86
C SER A 82 5.74 -11.99 -2.52
N GLN A 83 5.56 -10.72 -2.14
CA GLN A 83 4.82 -10.34 -0.94
C GLN A 83 3.34 -10.68 -1.08
N TRP A 84 2.76 -10.40 -2.26
CA TRP A 84 1.37 -10.75 -2.55
C TRP A 84 1.14 -12.26 -2.49
N ASP A 85 2.00 -13.06 -3.12
CA ASP A 85 1.90 -14.52 -3.12
C ASP A 85 2.09 -15.12 -1.71
N ALA A 86 2.95 -14.52 -0.88
CA ALA A 86 3.12 -14.90 0.51
C ALA A 86 1.88 -14.56 1.35
N LEU A 87 1.26 -13.39 1.13
CA LEU A 87 0.00 -13.01 1.78
C LEU A 87 -1.14 -13.95 1.39
N GLN A 88 -1.30 -14.27 0.10
CA GLN A 88 -2.34 -15.18 -0.39
C GLN A 88 -2.20 -16.61 0.15
N ARG A 89 -0.95 -17.06 0.39
CA ARG A 89 -0.67 -18.36 1.02
C ARG A 89 -0.80 -18.37 2.54
N GLY A 90 -1.11 -17.22 3.16
CA GLY A 90 -1.17 -17.11 4.61
C GLY A 90 0.20 -17.30 5.28
N VAL A 91 1.29 -16.88 4.64
CA VAL A 91 2.62 -16.86 5.29
C VAL A 91 2.69 -15.75 6.35
N PHE A 92 1.97 -14.66 6.12
CA PHE A 92 1.76 -13.56 7.06
C PHE A 92 0.36 -12.98 6.86
N HIS A 93 -0.11 -12.19 7.82
CA HIS A 93 -1.39 -11.46 7.72
C HIS A 93 -1.19 -9.96 7.92
N ILE A 94 -2.19 -9.17 7.56
CA ILE A 94 -2.16 -7.70 7.72
C ILE A 94 -3.37 -7.29 8.54
N GLY A 95 -3.10 -6.75 9.72
CA GLY A 95 -4.13 -6.45 10.72
C GLY A 95 -4.88 -7.70 11.18
N ALA A 96 -5.93 -7.49 11.96
CA ALA A 96 -6.72 -8.55 12.59
C ALA A 96 -7.99 -8.93 11.79
N ALA A 97 -8.13 -8.45 10.54
CA ALA A 97 -9.33 -8.73 9.75
C ALA A 97 -9.34 -10.19 9.25
N PRO A 98 -10.49 -10.89 9.28
CA PRO A 98 -10.60 -12.26 8.79
C PRO A 98 -10.58 -12.35 7.25
N ILE A 99 -10.61 -11.21 6.56
CA ILE A 99 -10.49 -11.09 5.11
C ILE A 99 -9.25 -10.26 4.79
N GLY A 100 -8.53 -10.64 3.75
CA GLY A 100 -7.33 -9.93 3.32
C GLY A 100 -7.64 -8.71 2.43
N PRO A 101 -6.60 -7.94 2.07
CA PRO A 101 -6.67 -6.92 1.02
C PRO A 101 -7.19 -7.50 -0.30
N CYS A 102 -7.88 -6.66 -1.08
CA CYS A 102 -8.43 -7.02 -2.40
C CYS A 102 -7.60 -6.39 -3.53
N GLU A 103 -7.27 -7.16 -4.57
CA GLU A 103 -6.51 -6.64 -5.72
C GLU A 103 -7.29 -5.57 -6.50
N LEU A 104 -6.64 -4.43 -6.74
CA LEU A 104 -7.15 -3.32 -7.58
C LEU A 104 -6.55 -3.36 -8.99
N GLY A 105 -5.32 -3.87 -9.11
CA GLY A 105 -4.60 -4.03 -10.37
C GLY A 105 -3.14 -4.42 -10.11
N ARG A 106 -2.42 -4.81 -11.16
CA ARG A 106 -1.02 -5.23 -11.08
C ARG A 106 -0.25 -4.94 -12.36
N ASN A 107 1.06 -4.86 -12.24
CA ASN A 107 2.03 -4.91 -13.34
C ASN A 107 3.05 -6.04 -13.06
N ASP A 108 4.13 -6.11 -13.85
CA ASP A 108 5.15 -7.16 -13.73
C ASP A 108 6.01 -7.07 -12.46
N THR A 109 5.87 -6.01 -11.66
CA THR A 109 6.67 -5.78 -10.44
C THR A 109 5.81 -5.71 -9.17
N TYR A 110 4.63 -5.10 -9.26
CA TYR A 110 3.82 -4.70 -8.12
C TYR A 110 2.35 -5.12 -8.27
N VAL A 111 1.75 -5.43 -7.12
CA VAL A 111 0.30 -5.55 -6.95
C VAL A 111 -0.19 -4.36 -6.15
N PHE A 112 -1.21 -3.69 -6.66
CA PHE A 112 -1.93 -2.62 -5.98
C PHE A 112 -3.20 -3.21 -5.38
N ALA A 113 -3.39 -3.05 -4.08
CA ALA A 113 -4.53 -3.63 -3.39
C ALA A 113 -5.22 -2.63 -2.46
N LEU A 114 -6.49 -2.88 -2.19
CA LEU A 114 -7.32 -2.16 -1.27
C LEU A 114 -7.28 -2.86 0.10
N PRO A 115 -6.96 -2.17 1.21
CA PRO A 115 -7.02 -2.76 2.54
C PRO A 115 -8.37 -3.40 2.84
N ALA A 116 -8.32 -4.49 3.60
CA ALA A 116 -9.50 -5.10 4.17
C ALA A 116 -10.28 -4.08 5.01
N ARG A 117 -11.60 -4.04 4.81
CA ARG A 117 -12.51 -3.21 5.62
C ARG A 117 -12.10 -1.73 5.70
N TYR A 118 -11.54 -1.16 4.64
CA TYR A 118 -11.08 0.24 4.59
C TYR A 118 -12.14 1.28 4.98
N ASN A 119 -13.43 0.93 4.85
CA ASN A 119 -14.60 1.74 5.16
C ASN A 119 -15.39 1.24 6.40
N TYR A 120 -14.81 0.38 7.24
CA TYR A 120 -15.53 -0.25 8.37
C TYR A 120 -16.16 0.74 9.35
N SER A 121 -15.51 1.89 9.56
CA SER A 121 -15.99 2.93 10.46
C SER A 121 -17.06 3.82 9.84
N PHE A 122 -17.46 3.56 8.58
CA PHE A 122 -18.40 4.35 7.80
C PHE A 122 -18.17 5.88 7.88
N PRO A 123 -16.91 6.38 7.70
CA PRO A 123 -16.64 7.79 7.81
C PRO A 123 -17.31 8.57 6.67
N PRO A 124 -17.61 9.86 6.83
CA PRO A 124 -18.21 10.66 5.77
C PRO A 124 -17.47 10.51 4.43
N GLY A 125 -18.21 10.28 3.35
CA GLY A 125 -17.66 10.10 2.01
C GLY A 125 -17.33 8.65 1.64
N TYR A 126 -17.49 7.67 2.53
CA TYR A 126 -17.22 6.27 2.20
C TYR A 126 -18.07 5.76 1.03
N GLU A 127 -19.34 6.16 0.91
CA GLU A 127 -20.17 5.71 -0.22
C GLU A 127 -19.65 6.21 -1.58
N GLU A 128 -19.03 7.39 -1.60
CA GLU A 128 -18.42 7.91 -2.82
C GLU A 128 -17.14 7.15 -3.15
N VAL A 129 -16.29 6.88 -2.16
CA VAL A 129 -15.10 6.05 -2.34
C VAL A 129 -15.47 4.66 -2.86
N ASP A 130 -16.52 4.04 -2.30
CA ASP A 130 -17.05 2.77 -2.79
C ASP A 130 -17.47 2.85 -4.26
N LYS A 131 -18.16 3.94 -4.65
CA LYS A 131 -18.56 4.16 -6.06
C LYS A 131 -17.35 4.34 -6.97
N ILE A 132 -16.34 5.09 -6.55
CA ILE A 132 -15.09 5.29 -7.29
C ILE A 132 -14.42 3.93 -7.50
N LEU A 133 -14.23 3.15 -6.44
CA LEU A 133 -13.55 1.84 -6.50
C LEU A 133 -14.32 0.81 -7.33
N LYS A 134 -15.66 0.80 -7.28
CA LYS A 134 -16.50 -0.06 -8.14
C LYS A 134 -16.31 0.21 -9.63
N SER A 135 -15.89 1.41 -10.02
CA SER A 135 -15.58 1.73 -11.42
C SER A 135 -14.22 1.21 -11.89
N LYS A 136 -13.46 0.53 -11.02
CA LYS A 136 -12.08 0.04 -11.26
C LYS A 136 -11.18 1.17 -11.77
N PRO A 137 -10.95 2.21 -10.94
CA PRO A 137 -10.34 3.45 -11.38
C PRO A 137 -8.82 3.35 -11.54
N LEU A 138 -8.21 2.32 -10.94
CA LEU A 138 -6.77 2.12 -10.92
C LEU A 138 -6.31 1.42 -12.20
N LYS A 139 -5.29 1.99 -12.85
CA LYS A 139 -4.53 1.34 -13.91
C LYS A 139 -3.06 1.27 -13.48
N ALA A 140 -2.55 0.05 -13.36
CA ALA A 140 -1.13 -0.18 -13.18
C ALA A 140 -0.38 0.27 -14.44
N LEU A 141 0.77 0.91 -14.26
CA LEU A 141 1.64 1.32 -15.35
C LEU A 141 2.93 0.50 -15.25
N GLU A 142 3.55 0.18 -16.38
CA GLU A 142 4.81 -0.56 -16.36
C GLU A 142 5.91 0.27 -15.71
N SER A 143 6.64 -0.36 -14.80
CA SER A 143 7.86 0.21 -14.22
C SER A 143 9.00 -0.01 -15.23
N ASN A 144 9.40 1.07 -15.90
CA ASN A 144 10.50 1.07 -16.89
C ASN A 144 11.88 1.08 -16.22
#